data_AF-A0A5S9MN13-F1
#
_entry.id   AF-A0A5S9MN13-F1
#
_cell.length_a   1.000
_cell.length_b   1.000
_cell.length_c   1.000
_cell.angle_alpha   90.00
_cell.angle_beta   90.00
_cell.angle_gamma   90.00
#
_symmetry.space_group_name_H-M   'P 1'
#
loop_
_entity.id
_entity.type
_entity.pdbx_description
1 polymer ?
#
loop_
_entity_poly.entity_id
_entity_poly.type
_entity_poly.pdbx_seq_one_letter_code
_entity_poly.pdbx_strand_id
1 'polypeptide(L)'
;MAYTAPYQPGDRHPKIPGAKRFLSRYSYGKGLGESDEYTVEFGIALRTWAPRFNAEIDNGRAGPRVPEDGSFNWAVQRQMGLDDAGAPAALKPLVLTGMGHLGNMTAGPDYLAARPLEVRQQVQIQMVGGFNNNSIPFDLAGQKREIHRLLHEPQLRLLERPSWGVSMHSRAAMAWCHYWMERDPGDPIWRTFRGGLLIGNPNRPTGTVAPWIQDKPDPDTQGLSPYCLPEPIPGVAEVSRKNDLYADKKIGVKASELKVAIIKLVAYGELFGRDSITEELLGLVLQFGQVVWALFAAITSGIQFLINMDPHHIFDLGPAERHLAAVLGV
;
A
#
# COMPACT_ATOMS: atom_id res chain seq x y z
N MET A 1 14.99 -2.86 -24.04
CA MET A 1 16.40 -3.01 -23.59
C MET A 1 16.55 -2.23 -22.30
N ALA A 2 17.16 -2.82 -21.26
CA ALA A 2 17.44 -2.12 -20.03
C ALA A 2 18.50 -1.03 -20.30
N TYR A 3 18.28 0.18 -19.81
CA TYR A 3 19.28 1.25 -19.88
C TYR A 3 20.49 0.84 -19.04
N THR A 4 21.65 0.69 -19.68
CA THR A 4 22.94 0.50 -18.99
C THR A 4 23.60 1.87 -18.87
N ALA A 5 23.84 2.32 -17.64
CA ALA A 5 24.52 3.58 -17.41
C ALA A 5 26.00 3.49 -17.84
N PRO A 6 26.58 4.54 -18.46
CA PRO A 6 28.01 4.58 -18.76
C PRO A 6 28.83 4.44 -17.48
N TYR A 7 29.80 3.53 -17.48
CA TYR A 7 30.65 3.27 -16.30
C TYR A 7 32.08 2.83 -16.64
N GLN A 8 32.39 2.59 -17.92
CA GLN A 8 33.71 2.16 -18.38
C GLN A 8 34.32 3.13 -19.41
N PRO A 9 35.66 3.22 -19.49
CA PRO A 9 36.33 3.96 -20.54
C PRO A 9 35.85 3.52 -21.94
N GLY A 10 35.47 4.49 -22.76
CA GLY A 10 34.95 4.25 -24.12
C GLY A 10 33.42 4.21 -24.22
N ASP A 11 32.69 4.09 -23.10
CA ASP A 11 31.23 4.26 -23.10
C ASP A 11 30.87 5.68 -23.56
N ARG A 12 29.81 5.84 -24.34
CA ARG A 12 29.37 7.14 -24.85
C ARG A 12 28.00 7.52 -24.35
N HIS A 13 27.84 8.78 -23.97
CA HIS A 13 26.53 9.33 -23.61
C HIS A 13 26.46 10.84 -23.87
N PRO A 14 25.39 11.33 -24.51
CA PRO A 14 25.30 12.71 -25.00
C PRO A 14 25.38 13.78 -23.89
N LYS A 15 25.10 13.39 -22.64
CA LYS A 15 25.16 14.29 -21.47
C LYS A 15 26.51 14.33 -20.74
N ILE A 16 27.45 13.45 -21.09
CA ILE A 16 28.79 13.45 -20.47
C ILE A 16 29.53 14.80 -20.62
N PRO A 17 29.45 15.53 -21.74
CA PRO A 17 30.09 16.84 -21.85
C PRO A 17 29.55 17.83 -20.80
N GLY A 18 28.23 17.82 -20.57
CA GLY A 18 27.61 18.62 -19.53
C GLY A 18 28.09 18.25 -18.13
N ALA A 19 28.25 16.96 -17.85
CA ALA A 19 28.77 16.48 -16.57
C ALA A 19 30.22 16.91 -16.33
N LYS A 20 31.06 16.80 -17.36
CA LYS A 20 32.46 17.28 -17.32
C LYS A 20 32.50 18.78 -17.03
N ARG A 21 31.64 19.58 -17.67
CA ARG A 21 31.48 21.01 -17.38
C ARG A 21 31.00 21.27 -15.96
N PHE A 22 30.02 20.50 -15.44
CA PHE A 22 29.57 20.61 -14.05
C PHE A 22 30.72 20.39 -13.07
N LEU A 23 31.48 19.30 -13.27
CA LEU A 23 32.58 18.89 -12.41
C LEU A 23 33.79 19.82 -12.51
N SER A 24 33.95 20.56 -13.62
CA SER A 24 35.03 21.54 -13.81
C SER A 24 35.06 22.66 -12.76
N ARG A 25 33.98 22.81 -11.97
CA ARG A 25 33.92 23.71 -10.81
C ARG A 25 34.79 23.25 -9.64
N TYR A 26 35.10 21.96 -9.58
CA TYR A 26 35.94 21.36 -8.54
C TYR A 26 37.36 21.13 -9.05
N SER A 27 38.33 21.08 -8.14
CA SER A 27 39.75 20.85 -8.49
C SER A 27 39.96 19.54 -9.24
N TYR A 28 39.26 18.48 -8.84
CA TYR A 28 39.35 17.14 -9.44
C TYR A 28 38.59 16.98 -10.76
N GLY A 29 37.84 18.01 -11.20
CA GLY A 29 37.13 18.01 -12.48
C GLY A 29 37.77 18.89 -13.55
N LYS A 30 38.95 19.46 -13.29
CA LYS A 30 39.70 20.26 -14.28
C LYS A 30 40.31 19.35 -15.35
N GLY A 31 40.24 19.78 -16.61
CA GLY A 31 40.92 19.09 -17.73
C GLY A 31 40.21 17.84 -18.27
N LEU A 32 38.95 17.58 -17.89
CA LEU A 32 38.19 16.41 -18.35
C LEU A 32 37.79 16.44 -19.85
N GLY A 33 37.99 17.57 -20.52
CA GLY A 33 37.61 17.79 -21.91
C GLY A 33 36.10 17.94 -22.14
N GLU A 34 35.69 17.95 -23.42
CA GLU A 34 34.30 18.20 -23.84
C GLU A 34 33.68 17.04 -24.64
N SER A 35 34.39 15.90 -24.76
CA SER A 35 33.86 14.72 -25.48
C SER A 35 32.72 14.05 -24.72
N ASP A 36 31.86 13.35 -25.47
CA ASP A 36 30.75 12.52 -24.99
C ASP A 36 31.19 11.14 -24.48
N GLU A 37 32.49 10.89 -24.46
CA GLU A 37 33.10 9.64 -24.02
C GLU A 37 33.37 9.66 -22.51
N TYR A 38 33.01 8.57 -21.85
CA TYR A 38 33.39 8.28 -20.48
C TYR A 38 34.88 7.94 -20.46
N THR A 39 35.70 8.73 -19.77
CA THR A 39 37.14 8.47 -19.62
C THR A 39 37.46 7.99 -18.21
N VAL A 40 38.67 7.46 -18.00
CA VAL A 40 39.14 7.04 -16.67
C VAL A 40 39.08 8.21 -15.68
N GLU A 41 39.53 9.39 -16.11
CA GLU A 41 39.58 10.61 -15.31
C GLU A 41 38.17 11.10 -14.94
N PHE A 42 37.22 11.01 -15.89
CA PHE A 42 35.81 11.34 -15.62
C PHE A 42 35.22 10.41 -14.56
N GLY A 43 35.49 9.11 -14.63
CA GLY A 43 35.04 8.16 -13.62
C GLY A 43 35.66 8.40 -12.23
N ILE A 44 36.95 8.77 -12.17
CA ILE A 44 37.61 9.16 -10.91
C ILE A 44 36.95 10.42 -10.33
N ALA A 45 36.64 11.41 -11.17
CA ALA A 45 35.98 12.63 -10.73
C ALA A 45 34.57 12.36 -10.16
N LEU A 46 33.80 11.45 -10.78
CA LEU A 46 32.50 11.02 -10.27
C LEU A 46 32.61 10.33 -8.90
N ARG A 47 33.56 9.40 -8.75
CA ARG A 47 33.83 8.72 -7.46
C ARG A 47 34.29 9.67 -6.36
N THR A 48 34.98 10.76 -6.73
CA THR A 48 35.44 11.78 -5.77
C THR A 48 34.29 12.71 -5.34
N TRP A 49 33.35 12.99 -6.25
CA TRP A 49 32.20 13.84 -6.01
C TRP A 49 31.10 13.15 -5.20
N ALA A 50 30.80 11.87 -5.51
CA ALA A 50 29.63 11.17 -4.99
C ALA A 50 29.53 11.11 -3.45
N PRO A 51 30.58 10.75 -2.68
CA PRO A 51 30.49 10.68 -1.21
C PRO A 51 30.22 12.06 -0.58
N ARG A 52 30.81 13.13 -1.13
CA ARG A 52 30.61 14.50 -0.63
C ARG A 52 29.19 14.97 -0.88
N PHE A 53 28.66 14.67 -2.06
CA PHE A 53 27.30 15.02 -2.42
C PHE A 53 26.27 14.21 -1.60
N ASN A 54 26.52 12.92 -1.40
CA ASN A 54 25.68 12.07 -0.55
C ASN A 54 25.66 12.57 0.90
N ALA A 55 26.78 13.07 1.42
CA ALA A 55 26.82 13.69 2.75
C ALA A 55 25.95 14.96 2.82
N GLU A 56 25.81 15.75 1.75
CA GLU A 56 24.87 16.88 1.73
C GLU A 56 23.41 16.41 1.75
N ILE A 57 23.08 15.29 1.09
CA ILE A 57 21.75 14.67 1.14
C ILE A 57 21.44 14.19 2.55
N ASP A 58 22.40 13.52 3.19
CA ASP A 58 22.28 13.05 4.58
C ASP A 58 22.08 14.23 5.56
N ASN A 59 22.56 15.43 5.19
CA ASN A 59 22.36 16.68 5.93
C ASN A 59 21.11 17.49 5.48
N GLY A 60 20.19 16.88 4.72
CA GLY A 60 18.88 17.46 4.39
C GLY A 60 18.76 18.10 3.01
N ARG A 61 19.76 17.97 2.13
CA ARG A 61 19.62 18.38 0.72
C ARG A 61 18.68 17.42 -0.02
N ALA A 62 17.69 17.98 -0.72
CA ALA A 62 16.74 17.18 -1.49
C ALA A 62 17.37 16.48 -2.71
N GLY A 63 16.92 15.26 -2.99
CA GLY A 63 17.22 14.49 -4.20
C GLY A 63 17.83 13.11 -3.93
N PRO A 64 17.95 12.25 -4.97
CA PRO A 64 18.45 10.88 -4.81
C PRO A 64 19.94 10.84 -4.49
N ARG A 65 20.36 9.84 -3.70
CA ARG A 65 21.78 9.49 -3.55
C ARG A 65 22.37 9.09 -4.91
N VAL A 66 23.63 9.44 -5.09
CA VAL A 66 24.40 9.09 -6.28
C VAL A 66 25.32 7.91 -5.99
N PRO A 67 25.54 7.03 -6.97
CA PRO A 67 26.38 5.86 -6.79
C PRO A 67 27.86 6.24 -6.65
N GLU A 68 28.57 5.56 -5.76
CA GLU A 68 29.99 5.82 -5.46
C GLU A 68 30.95 4.99 -6.32
N ASP A 69 30.43 4.15 -7.21
CA ASP A 69 31.20 3.32 -8.15
C ASP A 69 31.72 4.10 -9.37
N GLY A 70 31.20 5.32 -9.59
CA GLY A 70 31.52 6.20 -10.71
C GLY A 70 30.55 6.08 -11.89
N SER A 71 29.47 5.31 -11.78
CA SER A 71 28.50 5.17 -12.87
C SER A 71 27.77 6.48 -13.17
N PHE A 72 27.67 6.85 -14.45
CA PHE A 72 26.98 8.05 -14.91
C PHE A 72 25.47 7.79 -15.10
N ASN A 73 24.81 7.37 -14.03
CA ASN A 73 23.40 6.99 -14.04
C ASN A 73 22.45 8.20 -13.95
N TRP A 74 21.14 7.92 -13.96
CA TRP A 74 20.11 8.95 -13.90
C TRP A 74 20.20 9.84 -12.64
N ALA A 75 20.64 9.31 -11.49
CA ALA A 75 20.77 10.09 -10.27
C ALA A 75 21.92 11.10 -10.40
N VAL A 76 23.04 10.70 -11.00
CA VAL A 76 24.15 11.61 -11.31
C VAL A 76 23.72 12.71 -12.30
N GLN A 77 23.04 12.33 -13.38
CA GLN A 77 22.54 13.26 -14.39
C GLN A 77 21.60 14.31 -13.79
N ARG A 78 20.69 13.87 -12.92
CA ARG A 78 19.73 14.72 -12.21
C ARG A 78 20.39 15.67 -11.22
N GLN A 79 21.30 15.18 -10.39
CA GLN A 79 21.97 15.99 -9.37
C GLN A 79 22.93 17.03 -9.98
N MET A 80 23.43 16.76 -11.18
CA MET A 80 24.24 17.70 -11.95
C MET A 80 23.42 18.68 -12.81
N GLY A 81 22.08 18.58 -12.79
CA GLY A 81 21.19 19.46 -13.57
C GLY A 81 21.38 19.31 -15.09
N LEU A 82 21.81 18.13 -15.55
CA LEU A 82 22.06 17.83 -16.98
C LEU A 82 20.83 17.28 -17.69
N ASP A 83 19.89 16.80 -16.89
CA ASP A 83 18.52 16.67 -17.34
C ASP A 83 17.94 18.08 -17.34
N ASP A 84 17.78 18.68 -18.53
CA ASP A 84 16.80 19.76 -18.69
C ASP A 84 15.53 19.28 -18.02
N ALA A 85 14.97 20.13 -17.15
CA ALA A 85 13.70 19.89 -16.52
C ALA A 85 12.59 19.77 -17.58
N GLY A 86 12.40 18.57 -18.15
CA GLY A 86 11.14 17.93 -17.84
C GLY A 86 11.18 17.72 -16.34
N ALA A 87 10.50 18.59 -15.56
CA ALA A 87 10.22 18.30 -14.16
C ALA A 87 9.97 16.79 -14.04
N PRO A 88 10.63 16.06 -13.10
CA PRO A 88 10.54 14.60 -13.06
C PRO A 88 9.08 14.26 -13.27
N ALA A 89 8.72 13.62 -14.41
CA ALA A 89 7.36 13.65 -14.95
C ALA A 89 6.40 13.59 -13.77
N ALA A 90 5.70 14.71 -13.49
CA ALA A 90 5.23 15.06 -12.15
C ALA A 90 4.79 13.78 -11.44
N LEU A 91 5.51 13.38 -10.38
CA LEU A 91 5.30 12.07 -9.79
C LEU A 91 3.81 11.89 -9.57
N LYS A 92 3.22 10.86 -10.17
CA LYS A 92 1.80 10.63 -10.04
C LYS A 92 1.47 10.31 -8.59
N PRO A 93 0.26 10.60 -8.12
CA PRO A 93 -0.20 10.04 -6.87
C PRO A 93 0.02 8.53 -6.80
N LEU A 94 0.35 8.02 -5.61
CA LEU A 94 0.49 6.58 -5.38
C LEU A 94 -0.79 6.03 -4.73
N VAL A 95 -1.22 4.85 -5.16
CA VAL A 95 -2.24 4.07 -4.46
C VAL A 95 -1.62 2.77 -3.98
N LEU A 96 -1.61 2.56 -2.65
CA LEU A 96 -1.30 1.25 -2.08
C LEU A 96 -2.53 0.36 -2.16
N THR A 97 -2.45 -0.78 -2.84
CA THR A 97 -3.56 -1.73 -2.96
C THR A 97 -3.30 -2.99 -2.15
N GLY A 98 -4.31 -3.50 -1.44
CA GLY A 98 -4.18 -4.68 -0.60
C GLY A 98 -5.35 -5.66 -0.75
N MET A 99 -5.01 -6.91 -1.05
CA MET A 99 -5.97 -7.99 -1.28
C MET A 99 -6.52 -8.61 0.01
N GLY A 100 -7.73 -9.16 -0.09
CA GLY A 100 -8.31 -10.03 0.94
C GLY A 100 -7.57 -11.38 1.09
N HIS A 101 -7.96 -12.12 2.13
CA HIS A 101 -7.47 -13.48 2.39
C HIS A 101 -7.67 -14.39 1.18
N LEU A 102 -6.64 -15.16 0.80
CA LEU A 102 -6.63 -16.02 -0.40
C LEU A 102 -6.91 -15.28 -1.73
N GLY A 103 -6.96 -13.95 -1.71
CA GLY A 103 -7.21 -13.11 -2.87
C GLY A 103 -6.04 -13.08 -3.84
N ASN A 104 -6.32 -12.60 -5.05
CA ASN A 104 -5.32 -12.33 -6.07
C ASN A 104 -5.05 -10.81 -6.12
N MET A 105 -3.76 -10.43 -6.08
CA MET A 105 -3.31 -9.04 -6.05
C MET A 105 -3.80 -8.16 -7.22
N THR A 106 -4.26 -8.77 -8.31
CA THR A 106 -4.66 -8.06 -9.56
C THR A 106 -6.12 -8.25 -9.95
N ALA A 107 -6.88 -9.03 -9.18
CA ALA A 107 -8.29 -9.33 -9.48
C ALA A 107 -9.27 -8.91 -8.38
N GLY A 108 -8.76 -8.46 -7.23
CA GLY A 108 -9.58 -7.97 -6.14
C GLY A 108 -10.18 -6.59 -6.41
N PRO A 109 -11.28 -6.24 -5.72
CA PRO A 109 -11.91 -4.92 -5.87
C PRO A 109 -10.99 -3.79 -5.43
N ASP A 110 -10.02 -4.05 -4.54
CA ASP A 110 -9.00 -3.10 -4.12
C ASP A 110 -8.15 -2.61 -5.30
N TYR A 111 -7.60 -3.54 -6.08
CA TYR A 111 -6.80 -3.25 -7.27
C TYR A 111 -7.67 -2.71 -8.40
N LEU A 112 -8.81 -3.34 -8.67
CA LEU A 112 -9.68 -2.99 -9.78
C LEU A 112 -10.32 -1.59 -9.64
N ALA A 113 -10.51 -1.09 -8.42
CA ALA A 113 -10.95 0.29 -8.21
C ALA A 113 -9.89 1.33 -8.61
N ALA A 114 -8.60 1.01 -8.45
CA ALA A 114 -7.50 1.92 -8.79
C ALA A 114 -7.00 1.74 -10.23
N ARG A 115 -7.19 0.55 -10.82
CA ARG A 115 -6.62 0.18 -12.11
C ARG A 115 -7.00 1.12 -13.27
N PRO A 116 -8.26 1.57 -13.43
CA PRO A 116 -8.60 2.52 -14.48
C PRO A 116 -7.79 3.82 -14.42
N LEU A 117 -7.50 4.33 -13.21
CA LEU A 117 -6.68 5.52 -13.00
C LEU A 117 -5.23 5.30 -13.45
N GLU A 118 -4.67 4.11 -13.18
CA GLU A 118 -3.32 3.75 -13.60
C GLU A 118 -3.23 3.57 -15.13
N VAL A 119 -4.22 2.93 -15.76
CA VAL A 119 -4.32 2.80 -17.21
C VAL A 119 -4.38 4.18 -17.88
N ARG A 120 -5.17 5.11 -17.30
CA ARG A 120 -5.23 6.51 -17.71
C ARG A 120 -4.01 7.32 -17.32
N GLN A 121 -2.96 6.68 -16.81
CA GLN A 121 -1.69 7.31 -16.44
C GLN A 121 -1.85 8.43 -15.40
N GLN A 122 -2.88 8.37 -14.55
CA GLN A 122 -3.14 9.39 -13.52
C GLN A 122 -2.54 9.05 -12.17
N VAL A 123 -2.45 7.76 -11.83
CA VAL A 123 -1.84 7.27 -10.59
C VAL A 123 -0.80 6.20 -10.90
N GLN A 124 0.00 5.85 -9.88
CA GLN A 124 0.82 4.64 -9.86
C GLN A 124 0.28 3.70 -8.77
N ILE A 125 0.14 2.41 -9.07
CA ILE A 125 -0.25 1.41 -8.08
C ILE A 125 1.00 0.75 -7.49
N GLN A 126 0.98 0.54 -6.18
CA GLN A 126 1.91 -0.34 -5.48
C GLN A 126 1.10 -1.35 -4.66
N MET A 127 1.18 -2.63 -5.06
CA MET A 127 0.51 -3.71 -4.34
C MET A 127 1.25 -4.02 -3.04
N VAL A 128 0.51 -4.25 -1.96
CA VAL A 128 1.05 -4.74 -0.69
C VAL A 128 1.18 -6.26 -0.79
N GLY A 129 2.41 -6.78 -0.87
CA GLY A 129 2.73 -8.20 -1.03
C GLY A 129 3.69 -8.72 0.06
N GLY A 130 4.39 -9.83 -0.19
CA GLY A 130 5.49 -10.26 0.68
C GLY A 130 5.10 -10.77 2.08
N PHE A 131 3.82 -11.09 2.32
CA PHE A 131 3.32 -11.69 3.56
C PHE A 131 2.55 -13.00 3.29
N ASN A 132 2.27 -13.79 4.34
CA ASN A 132 1.46 -14.99 4.19
C ASN A 132 -0.04 -14.65 4.03
N ASN A 133 -0.56 -14.75 2.81
CA ASN A 133 -1.99 -14.48 2.55
C ASN A 133 -2.93 -15.66 2.90
N ASN A 134 -2.37 -16.81 3.27
CA ASN A 134 -3.10 -18.07 3.38
C ASN A 134 -3.23 -18.58 4.83
N SER A 135 -2.47 -18.01 5.77
CA SER A 135 -2.48 -18.51 7.16
C SER A 135 -3.80 -18.26 7.87
N ILE A 136 -4.16 -19.19 8.74
CA ILE A 136 -5.11 -19.00 9.83
C ILE A 136 -4.36 -19.42 11.12
N PRO A 137 -4.24 -18.55 12.13
CA PRO A 137 -4.70 -17.16 12.15
C PRO A 137 -4.07 -16.27 11.07
N PHE A 138 -4.73 -15.18 10.71
CA PHE A 138 -4.20 -14.23 9.74
C PHE A 138 -2.87 -13.64 10.20
N ASP A 139 -1.86 -13.61 9.32
CA ASP A 139 -0.60 -12.89 9.55
C ASP A 139 -0.78 -11.37 9.36
N LEU A 140 -1.61 -10.75 10.20
CA LEU A 140 -1.85 -9.30 10.20
C LEU A 140 -0.56 -8.54 10.55
N ALA A 141 0.30 -9.11 11.40
CA ALA A 141 1.57 -8.52 11.77
C ALA A 141 2.53 -8.43 10.57
N GLY A 142 2.65 -9.51 9.77
CA GLY A 142 3.40 -9.50 8.52
C GLY A 142 2.88 -8.49 7.51
N GLN A 143 1.55 -8.43 7.33
CA GLN A 143 0.95 -7.46 6.41
C GLN A 143 1.16 -6.00 6.87
N LYS A 144 1.06 -5.70 8.18
CA LYS A 144 1.40 -4.39 8.75
C LYS A 144 2.87 -4.01 8.54
N ARG A 145 3.79 -4.96 8.74
CA ARG A 145 5.22 -4.73 8.49
C ARG A 145 5.49 -4.38 7.03
N GLU A 146 4.80 -5.04 6.09
CA GLU A 146 4.93 -4.68 4.67
C GLU A 146 4.37 -3.29 4.38
N ILE A 147 3.19 -2.95 4.90
CA ILE A 147 2.61 -1.61 4.76
C ILE A 147 3.62 -0.56 5.25
N HIS A 148 4.17 -0.77 6.45
CA HIS A 148 5.18 0.12 7.01
C HIS A 148 6.41 0.24 6.12
N ARG A 149 6.97 -0.89 5.66
CA ARG A 149 8.13 -0.93 4.77
C ARG A 149 7.90 -0.16 3.48
N LEU A 150 6.75 -0.37 2.83
CA LEU A 150 6.39 0.32 1.60
C LEU A 150 6.23 1.83 1.82
N LEU A 151 5.60 2.25 2.92
CA LEU A 151 5.45 3.67 3.24
C LEU A 151 6.79 4.40 3.42
N HIS A 152 7.84 3.66 3.79
CA HIS A 152 9.18 4.16 4.01
C HIS A 152 10.18 3.76 2.93
N GLU A 153 9.73 3.12 1.85
CA GLU A 153 10.59 2.63 0.76
C GLU A 153 11.12 3.82 -0.05
N PRO A 154 12.44 4.12 -0.03
CA PRO A 154 12.98 5.28 -0.74
C PRO A 154 12.67 5.28 -2.24
N GLN A 155 12.53 4.10 -2.86
CA GLN A 155 12.21 4.00 -4.28
C GLN A 155 10.78 4.44 -4.62
N LEU A 156 9.84 4.40 -3.66
CA LEU A 156 8.47 4.88 -3.87
C LEU A 156 8.35 6.40 -3.79
N ARG A 157 9.31 7.08 -3.15
CA ARG A 157 9.42 8.55 -3.09
C ARG A 157 8.12 9.22 -2.62
N LEU A 158 7.42 8.63 -1.65
CA LEU A 158 6.09 9.05 -1.18
C LEU A 158 6.00 10.53 -0.76
N LEU A 159 7.05 11.05 -0.13
CA LEU A 159 7.14 12.46 0.28
C LEU A 159 7.29 13.44 -0.89
N GLU A 160 7.76 12.95 -2.04
CA GLU A 160 7.92 13.75 -3.26
C GLU A 160 6.68 13.67 -4.17
N ARG A 161 5.68 12.85 -3.82
CA ARG A 161 4.42 12.73 -4.56
C ARG A 161 3.44 13.82 -4.13
N PRO A 162 2.60 14.32 -5.05
CA PRO A 162 1.57 15.33 -4.74
C PRO A 162 0.56 14.80 -3.73
N SER A 163 0.25 13.51 -3.80
CA SER A 163 -0.64 12.82 -2.87
C SER A 163 -0.37 11.31 -2.90
N TRP A 164 -0.87 10.62 -1.88
CA TRP A 164 -1.03 9.17 -1.92
C TRP A 164 -2.27 8.73 -1.14
N GLY A 165 -2.72 7.52 -1.41
CA GLY A 165 -3.88 6.92 -0.77
C GLY A 165 -3.81 5.41 -0.73
N VAL A 166 -4.89 4.80 -0.24
CA VAL A 166 -5.02 3.35 -0.10
C VAL A 166 -6.28 2.81 -0.77
N SER A 167 -6.24 1.55 -1.17
CA SER A 167 -7.43 0.77 -1.53
C SER A 167 -7.24 -0.62 -0.96
N MET A 168 -8.00 -0.99 0.08
CA MET A 168 -7.76 -2.21 0.84
C MET A 168 -9.04 -3.02 0.95
N HIS A 169 -8.98 -4.32 0.63
CA HIS A 169 -10.14 -5.21 0.66
C HIS A 169 -10.05 -6.22 1.81
N SER A 170 -11.16 -6.40 2.54
CA SER A 170 -11.35 -7.48 3.50
C SER A 170 -10.21 -7.54 4.52
N ARG A 171 -9.42 -8.62 4.54
CA ARG A 171 -8.25 -8.78 5.42
C ARG A 171 -7.24 -7.62 5.32
N ALA A 172 -6.97 -7.08 4.13
CA ALA A 172 -6.09 -5.94 4.00
C ALA A 172 -6.67 -4.67 4.64
N ALA A 173 -7.99 -4.49 4.59
CA ALA A 173 -8.65 -3.40 5.30
C ALA A 173 -8.44 -3.55 6.81
N MET A 174 -8.51 -4.77 7.35
CA MET A 174 -8.17 -5.02 8.76
C MET A 174 -6.73 -4.59 9.08
N ALA A 175 -5.76 -5.08 8.29
CA ALA A 175 -4.34 -4.76 8.51
C ALA A 175 -4.09 -3.24 8.43
N TRP A 176 -4.73 -2.56 7.49
CA TRP A 176 -4.68 -1.11 7.37
C TRP A 176 -5.31 -0.39 8.57
N CYS A 177 -6.48 -0.82 9.05
CA CYS A 177 -7.11 -0.23 10.24
C CYS A 177 -6.21 -0.35 11.47
N HIS A 178 -5.59 -1.51 11.69
CA HIS A 178 -4.64 -1.69 12.79
C HIS A 178 -3.38 -0.83 12.61
N TYR A 179 -2.81 -0.79 11.40
CA TYR A 179 -1.69 0.10 11.11
C TYR A 179 -2.04 1.56 11.36
N TRP A 180 -3.23 1.99 10.92
CA TRP A 180 -3.71 3.34 11.13
C TRP A 180 -3.85 3.70 12.61
N MET A 181 -4.41 2.82 13.43
CA MET A 181 -4.56 3.05 14.87
C MET A 181 -3.21 3.07 15.61
N GLU A 182 -2.22 2.31 15.13
CA GLU A 182 -0.89 2.19 15.76
C GLU A 182 0.15 3.18 15.21
N ARG A 183 -0.16 3.90 14.12
CA ARG A 183 0.80 4.78 13.43
C ARG A 183 1.32 5.90 14.34
N ASP A 184 2.52 6.37 14.06
CA ASP A 184 2.99 7.68 14.54
C ASP A 184 2.32 8.80 13.73
N PRO A 185 1.45 9.64 14.31
CA PRO A 185 0.84 10.76 13.59
C PRO A 185 1.84 11.85 13.20
N GLY A 186 3.01 11.89 13.85
CA GLY A 186 4.10 12.84 13.57
C GLY A 186 4.95 12.48 12.35
N ASP A 187 4.80 11.27 11.83
CA ASP A 187 5.54 10.79 10.66
C ASP A 187 5.24 11.67 9.42
N PRO A 188 6.25 12.26 8.77
CA PRO A 188 6.07 13.12 7.59
C PRO A 188 5.29 12.47 6.44
N ILE A 189 5.27 11.14 6.32
CA ILE A 189 4.56 10.44 5.24
C ILE A 189 3.06 10.76 5.22
N TRP A 190 2.46 11.12 6.36
CA TRP A 190 1.05 11.46 6.45
C TRP A 190 0.69 12.82 5.85
N ARG A 191 1.68 13.70 5.63
CA ARG A 191 1.44 15.05 5.07
C ARG A 191 0.86 15.01 3.65
N THR A 192 1.22 13.98 2.90
CA THR A 192 0.76 13.76 1.51
C THR A 192 -0.31 12.69 1.41
N PHE A 193 -0.71 12.05 2.52
CA PHE A 193 -1.87 11.15 2.54
C PHE A 193 -3.15 11.95 2.31
N ARG A 194 -4.06 11.43 1.48
CA ARG A 194 -5.33 12.10 1.19
C ARG A 194 -6.58 11.26 1.40
N GLY A 195 -6.44 9.96 1.63
CA GLY A 195 -7.58 9.08 1.84
C GLY A 195 -7.49 7.80 1.02
N GLY A 196 -8.66 7.27 0.62
CA GLY A 196 -8.70 5.98 -0.05
C GLY A 196 -10.03 5.24 0.06
N LEU A 197 -9.95 3.92 -0.02
CA LEU A 197 -11.08 2.99 0.03
C LEU A 197 -10.79 1.85 1.01
N LEU A 198 -11.75 1.51 1.85
CA LEU A 198 -11.80 0.25 2.59
C LEU A 198 -13.02 -0.53 2.13
N ILE A 199 -12.78 -1.66 1.47
CA ILE A 199 -13.81 -2.45 0.78
C ILE A 199 -14.11 -3.70 1.59
N GLY A 200 -15.38 -3.93 1.93
CA GLY A 200 -15.79 -5.06 2.78
C GLY A 200 -15.03 -5.09 4.11
N ASN A 201 -14.89 -3.92 4.75
CA ASN A 201 -14.00 -3.73 5.90
C ASN A 201 -14.50 -4.43 7.18
N PRO A 202 -13.81 -5.46 7.71
CA PRO A 202 -14.22 -6.09 8.95
C PRO A 202 -14.07 -5.20 10.18
N ASN A 203 -13.29 -4.12 10.10
CA ASN A 203 -13.10 -3.13 11.15
C ASN A 203 -13.94 -1.85 10.93
N ARG A 204 -14.95 -1.87 10.05
CA ARG A 204 -15.77 -0.70 9.72
C ARG A 204 -16.36 -0.02 10.96
N PRO A 205 -16.25 1.32 11.10
CA PRO A 205 -16.91 2.06 12.18
C PRO A 205 -18.44 1.95 12.11
N THR A 206 -19.09 2.05 13.27
CA THR A 206 -20.56 2.00 13.36
C THR A 206 -21.22 3.08 12.50
N GLY A 207 -22.24 2.67 11.75
CA GLY A 207 -23.06 3.58 10.94
C GLY A 207 -22.35 4.28 9.78
N THR A 208 -21.08 3.97 9.55
CA THR A 208 -20.27 4.60 8.51
C THR A 208 -20.31 3.76 7.25
N VAL A 209 -20.72 4.36 6.14
CA VAL A 209 -20.69 3.77 4.80
C VAL A 209 -20.63 4.89 3.77
N ALA A 210 -19.95 4.64 2.65
CA ALA A 210 -19.88 5.58 1.56
C ALA A 210 -21.28 5.91 1.01
N PRO A 211 -21.58 7.18 0.70
CA PRO A 211 -22.94 7.62 0.39
C PRO A 211 -23.48 7.05 -0.94
N TRP A 212 -22.61 6.58 -1.83
CA TRP A 212 -22.98 6.02 -3.14
C TRP A 212 -23.38 4.54 -3.11
N ILE A 213 -23.13 3.82 -2.02
CA ILE A 213 -23.59 2.43 -1.87
C ILE A 213 -25.12 2.43 -1.89
N GLN A 214 -25.74 1.61 -2.75
CA GLN A 214 -27.20 1.59 -2.87
C GLN A 214 -27.84 0.75 -1.77
N ASP A 215 -27.29 -0.45 -1.54
CA ASP A 215 -27.68 -1.39 -0.50
C ASP A 215 -26.83 -1.19 0.75
N LYS A 216 -26.99 -0.05 1.43
CA LYS A 216 -26.21 0.28 2.62
C LYS A 216 -26.53 -0.65 3.80
N PRO A 217 -25.54 -1.01 4.63
CA PRO A 217 -25.77 -1.53 5.98
C PRO A 217 -26.67 -0.60 6.81
N ASP A 218 -27.37 -1.13 7.82
CA ASP A 218 -28.20 -0.28 8.69
C ASP A 218 -27.30 0.67 9.52
N PRO A 219 -27.77 1.86 9.90
CA PRO A 219 -26.97 2.82 10.67
C PRO A 219 -26.45 2.29 12.02
N ASP A 220 -27.09 1.28 12.59
CA ASP A 220 -26.71 0.66 13.87
C ASP A 220 -25.84 -0.61 13.70
N THR A 221 -25.18 -0.73 12.54
CA THR A 221 -24.29 -1.85 12.22
C THR A 221 -22.85 -1.38 12.09
N GLN A 222 -21.91 -2.31 12.30
CA GLN A 222 -20.47 -2.09 12.21
C GLN A 222 -19.78 -3.31 11.56
N GLY A 223 -18.45 -3.27 11.47
CA GLY A 223 -17.66 -4.44 11.11
C GLY A 223 -17.76 -5.60 12.12
N LEU A 224 -17.44 -6.80 11.65
CA LEU A 224 -17.47 -8.03 12.43
C LEU A 224 -16.32 -8.07 13.47
N SER A 225 -15.18 -7.46 13.16
CA SER A 225 -14.02 -7.40 14.04
C SER A 225 -14.40 -6.85 15.43
N PRO A 226 -13.88 -7.43 16.51
CA PRO A 226 -14.02 -6.83 17.85
C PRO A 226 -13.26 -5.50 17.97
N TYR A 227 -12.35 -5.20 17.05
CA TYR A 227 -11.48 -4.02 17.05
C TYR A 227 -11.86 -3.05 15.93
N CYS A 228 -13.17 -2.78 15.77
CA CYS A 228 -13.62 -1.79 14.80
C CYS A 228 -13.01 -0.41 15.06
N LEU A 229 -12.81 0.36 14.00
CA LEU A 229 -12.38 1.75 14.10
C LEU A 229 -13.39 2.54 14.94
N PRO A 230 -12.93 3.39 15.89
CA PRO A 230 -13.82 4.23 16.69
C PRO A 230 -14.46 5.34 15.84
N GLU A 231 -13.75 5.79 14.80
CA GLU A 231 -14.17 6.85 13.89
C GLU A 231 -13.68 6.55 12.45
N PRO A 232 -14.34 7.08 11.42
CA PRO A 232 -13.87 6.94 10.04
C PRO A 232 -12.48 7.57 9.84
N ILE A 233 -11.65 6.94 9.02
CA ILE A 233 -10.35 7.50 8.60
C ILE A 233 -10.60 8.68 7.64
N PRO A 234 -10.03 9.88 7.89
CA PRO A 234 -10.22 11.04 7.02
C PRO A 234 -9.91 10.75 5.55
N GLY A 235 -10.84 11.10 4.66
CA GLY A 235 -10.73 10.91 3.21
C GLY A 235 -10.88 9.45 2.73
N VAL A 236 -11.01 8.49 3.65
CA VAL A 236 -11.18 7.07 3.30
C VAL A 236 -12.65 6.70 3.32
N ALA A 237 -13.15 6.17 2.21
CA ALA A 237 -14.53 5.74 2.11
C ALA A 237 -14.71 4.27 2.51
N GLU A 238 -15.71 4.01 3.33
CA GLU A 238 -16.15 2.67 3.73
C GLU A 238 -17.09 2.08 2.66
N VAL A 239 -16.57 1.18 1.83
CA VAL A 239 -17.30 0.53 0.73
C VAL A 239 -17.79 -0.84 1.21
N SER A 240 -18.92 -0.84 1.93
CA SER A 240 -19.51 -2.04 2.51
C SER A 240 -21.00 -2.12 2.18
N ARG A 241 -21.49 -3.32 1.91
CA ARG A 241 -22.88 -3.58 1.48
C ARG A 241 -23.68 -4.26 2.59
N LYS A 242 -25.00 -4.11 2.52
CA LYS A 242 -25.95 -4.82 3.35
C LYS A 242 -25.74 -6.33 3.20
N ASN A 243 -25.80 -7.04 4.31
CA ASN A 243 -25.55 -8.48 4.39
C ASN A 243 -24.11 -8.90 4.07
N ASP A 244 -23.15 -7.98 4.00
CA ASP A 244 -21.74 -8.36 4.03
C ASP A 244 -21.43 -9.04 5.36
N LEU A 245 -21.07 -10.32 5.28
CA LEU A 245 -20.85 -11.18 6.43
C LEU A 245 -19.78 -10.65 7.41
N TYR A 246 -18.81 -9.88 6.90
CA TYR A 246 -17.72 -9.33 7.70
C TYR A 246 -17.89 -7.85 7.99
N ALA A 247 -18.67 -7.11 7.18
CA ALA A 247 -18.78 -5.67 7.31
C ALA A 247 -20.16 -5.17 7.78
N ASP A 248 -21.16 -6.04 7.92
CA ASP A 248 -22.54 -5.69 8.34
C ASP A 248 -23.00 -6.54 9.55
N LYS A 249 -22.50 -6.17 10.74
CA LYS A 249 -22.88 -6.80 12.01
C LYS A 249 -23.78 -5.88 12.82
N LYS A 250 -24.97 -6.37 13.21
CA LYS A 250 -25.83 -5.75 14.25
C LYS A 250 -25.16 -5.82 15.62
N ILE A 251 -25.17 -4.69 16.32
CA ILE A 251 -24.64 -4.55 17.68
C ILE A 251 -25.63 -5.14 18.69
N GLY A 252 -25.13 -5.84 19.72
CA GLY A 252 -25.96 -6.32 20.84
C GLY A 252 -26.84 -7.54 20.54
N VAL A 253 -26.64 -8.22 19.40
CA VAL A 253 -27.39 -9.43 19.03
C VAL A 253 -26.54 -10.67 19.32
N LYS A 254 -27.07 -11.64 20.07
CA LYS A 254 -26.37 -12.89 20.45
C LYS A 254 -25.80 -13.68 19.27
N ALA A 255 -26.54 -13.73 18.15
CA ALA A 255 -26.05 -14.37 16.91
C ALA A 255 -24.77 -13.69 16.36
N SER A 256 -24.56 -12.40 16.63
CA SER A 256 -23.35 -11.67 16.28
C SER A 256 -22.17 -12.02 17.19
N GLU A 257 -22.39 -12.39 18.46
CA GLU A 257 -21.33 -12.71 19.42
C GLU A 257 -20.56 -13.96 19.02
N LEU A 258 -21.26 -14.98 18.50
CA LEU A 258 -20.63 -16.20 18.00
C LEU A 258 -19.80 -15.93 16.73
N LYS A 259 -20.27 -15.05 15.83
CA LYS A 259 -19.50 -14.62 14.66
C LYS A 259 -18.25 -13.84 15.07
N VAL A 260 -18.36 -13.00 16.11
CA VAL A 260 -17.23 -12.28 16.70
C VAL A 260 -16.23 -13.26 17.33
N ALA A 261 -16.70 -14.36 17.92
CA ALA A 261 -15.80 -15.37 18.46
C ALA A 261 -14.95 -16.04 17.38
N ILE A 262 -15.56 -16.33 16.23
CA ILE A 262 -14.86 -16.96 15.10
C ILE A 262 -13.85 -16.00 14.48
N ILE A 263 -14.18 -14.71 14.30
CA ILE A 263 -13.19 -13.77 13.75
C ILE A 263 -12.02 -13.55 14.71
N LYS A 264 -12.23 -13.61 16.04
CA LYS A 264 -11.13 -13.59 17.02
C LYS A 264 -10.18 -14.75 16.87
N LEU A 265 -10.71 -15.94 16.65
CA LEU A 265 -9.90 -17.12 16.41
C LEU A 265 -9.19 -17.05 15.04
N VAL A 266 -9.93 -16.76 13.98
CA VAL A 266 -9.43 -16.83 12.59
C VAL A 266 -8.52 -15.67 12.23
N ALA A 267 -8.84 -14.45 12.66
CA ALA A 267 -8.06 -13.28 12.32
C ALA A 267 -6.97 -12.97 13.35
N TYR A 268 -7.17 -13.33 14.62
CA TYR A 268 -6.28 -12.90 15.71
C TYR A 268 -5.62 -14.05 16.48
N GLY A 269 -6.07 -15.31 16.30
CA GLY A 269 -5.57 -16.43 17.09
C GLY A 269 -5.94 -16.34 18.57
N GLU A 270 -6.94 -15.52 18.90
CA GLU A 270 -7.38 -15.31 20.27
C GLU A 270 -8.36 -16.40 20.67
N LEU A 271 -7.94 -17.25 21.61
CA LEU A 271 -8.78 -18.23 22.27
C LEU A 271 -9.42 -17.61 23.51
N PHE A 272 -10.74 -17.71 23.62
CA PHE A 272 -11.45 -17.26 24.81
C PHE A 272 -11.28 -18.25 25.97
N GLY A 273 -11.19 -17.70 27.18
CA GLY A 273 -11.21 -18.47 28.42
C GLY A 273 -12.50 -19.27 28.62
N ARG A 274 -12.35 -20.36 29.37
CA ARG A 274 -13.34 -21.35 29.85
C ARG A 274 -14.79 -20.83 29.86
N ASP A 275 -15.59 -21.16 28.84
CA ASP A 275 -17.03 -21.42 28.99
C ASP A 275 -17.64 -22.05 27.71
N SER A 276 -17.84 -23.37 27.82
CA SER A 276 -18.74 -24.35 27.16
C SER A 276 -19.08 -24.36 25.65
N ILE A 277 -18.92 -23.30 24.85
CA ILE A 277 -19.13 -23.38 23.38
C ILE A 277 -17.78 -23.32 22.62
N THR A 278 -16.74 -22.85 23.30
CA THR A 278 -15.42 -22.58 22.74
C THR A 278 -14.54 -23.81 22.60
N GLU A 279 -14.68 -24.84 23.45
CA GLU A 279 -13.87 -26.07 23.35
C GLU A 279 -14.28 -26.96 22.17
N GLU A 280 -15.57 -27.04 21.83
CA GLU A 280 -16.03 -27.77 20.63
C GLU A 280 -15.60 -27.06 19.34
N LEU A 281 -15.66 -25.73 19.28
CA LEU A 281 -15.17 -24.95 18.14
C LEU A 281 -13.64 -25.00 18.01
N LEU A 282 -12.92 -25.07 19.13
CA LEU A 282 -11.47 -25.20 19.18
C LEU A 282 -10.98 -26.54 18.62
N GLY A 283 -11.68 -27.64 18.96
CA GLY A 283 -11.43 -28.96 18.38
C GLY A 283 -11.65 -29.02 16.86
N LEU A 284 -12.68 -28.31 16.37
CA LEU A 284 -13.01 -28.22 14.94
C LEU A 284 -12.03 -27.33 14.14
N VAL A 285 -11.49 -26.27 14.74
CA VAL A 285 -10.58 -25.32 14.07
C VAL A 285 -9.15 -25.84 13.99
N LEU A 286 -8.68 -26.58 15.00
CA LEU A 286 -7.34 -27.16 15.00
C LEU A 286 -7.17 -28.32 14.01
N GLN A 287 -8.26 -28.90 13.49
CA GLN A 287 -8.17 -30.06 12.60
C GLN A 287 -8.27 -29.73 11.11
N PHE A 288 -8.87 -28.62 10.66
CA PHE A 288 -9.11 -28.44 9.22
C PHE A 288 -9.26 -26.98 8.77
N GLY A 289 -8.25 -26.46 8.05
CA GLY A 289 -8.27 -25.11 7.44
C GLY A 289 -9.37 -24.85 6.39
N GLN A 290 -10.06 -25.89 5.89
CA GLN A 290 -11.23 -25.74 5.02
C GLN A 290 -12.58 -25.84 5.78
N VAL A 291 -12.62 -26.51 6.93
CA VAL A 291 -13.86 -26.72 7.70
C VAL A 291 -14.25 -25.47 8.48
N VAL A 292 -13.29 -24.61 8.87
CA VAL A 292 -13.57 -23.36 9.58
C VAL A 292 -14.51 -22.45 8.79
N TRP A 293 -14.34 -22.37 7.47
CA TRP A 293 -15.22 -21.58 6.62
C TRP A 293 -16.60 -22.21 6.44
N ALA A 294 -16.69 -23.54 6.37
CA ALA A 294 -17.97 -24.27 6.35
C ALA A 294 -18.70 -24.21 7.71
N LEU A 295 -17.96 -24.14 8.82
CA LEU A 295 -18.48 -23.98 10.17
C LEU A 295 -18.94 -22.53 10.40
N PHE A 296 -18.15 -21.55 9.96
CA PHE A 296 -18.55 -20.14 9.92
C PHE A 296 -19.80 -19.97 9.05
N ALA A 297 -19.88 -20.64 7.90
CA ALA A 297 -21.08 -20.74 7.07
C ALA A 297 -22.29 -21.30 7.82
N ALA A 298 -22.13 -22.47 8.45
CA ALA A 298 -23.21 -23.17 9.14
C ALA A 298 -23.72 -22.36 10.34
N ILE A 299 -22.82 -21.76 11.11
CA ILE A 299 -23.12 -20.90 12.26
C ILE A 299 -23.83 -19.61 11.84
N THR A 300 -23.45 -19.07 10.69
CA THR A 300 -24.04 -17.82 10.19
C THR A 300 -25.38 -18.03 9.48
N SER A 301 -25.73 -19.25 9.09
CA SER A 301 -26.89 -19.55 8.22
C SER A 301 -27.97 -20.47 8.82
N GLY A 302 -27.73 -21.23 9.89
CA GLY A 302 -28.78 -22.08 10.50
C GLY A 302 -29.36 -23.20 9.61
N ILE A 303 -29.09 -23.21 8.31
CA ILE A 303 -29.45 -24.25 7.32
C ILE A 303 -28.35 -24.24 6.26
N GLN A 304 -27.80 -25.42 5.95
CA GLN A 304 -26.65 -25.70 5.05
C GLN A 304 -26.81 -25.31 3.57
N PHE A 305 -27.56 -24.27 3.21
CA PHE A 305 -27.77 -23.88 1.82
C PHE A 305 -27.35 -22.44 1.55
N LEU A 306 -26.18 -22.31 0.91
CA LEU A 306 -25.64 -21.13 0.21
C LEU A 306 -25.39 -19.87 1.06
N ILE A 307 -24.15 -19.70 1.57
CA ILE A 307 -23.69 -18.33 1.88
C ILE A 307 -23.60 -17.57 0.56
N ASN A 308 -24.39 -16.52 0.41
CA ASN A 308 -24.16 -15.55 -0.64
C ASN A 308 -23.00 -14.63 -0.22
N MET A 309 -21.84 -14.80 -0.85
CA MET A 309 -20.66 -13.96 -0.62
C MET A 309 -20.60 -12.74 -1.56
N ASP A 310 -21.58 -12.56 -2.44
CA ASP A 310 -21.63 -11.44 -3.39
C ASP A 310 -21.54 -10.07 -2.70
N PRO A 311 -22.22 -9.80 -1.56
CA PRO A 311 -22.10 -8.51 -0.89
C PRO A 311 -20.68 -8.17 -0.43
N HIS A 312 -19.81 -9.18 -0.27
CA HIS A 312 -18.43 -9.01 0.18
C HIS A 312 -17.39 -8.95 -0.96
N HIS A 313 -17.74 -9.40 -2.17
CA HIS A 313 -16.81 -9.48 -3.31
C HIS A 313 -17.21 -8.63 -4.51
N ILE A 314 -18.51 -8.38 -4.68
CA ILE A 314 -19.06 -7.70 -5.85
C ILE A 314 -19.48 -6.29 -5.45
N PHE A 315 -18.81 -5.31 -6.03
CA PHE A 315 -19.05 -3.89 -5.80
C PHE A 315 -19.15 -3.16 -7.13
N ASP A 316 -19.97 -2.11 -7.19
CA ASP A 316 -19.84 -1.11 -8.25
C ASP A 316 -18.57 -0.28 -7.99
N LEU A 317 -17.55 -0.51 -8.80
CA LEU A 317 -16.25 0.13 -8.66
C LEU A 317 -16.18 1.52 -9.31
N GLY A 318 -17.17 1.91 -10.13
CA GLY A 318 -17.16 3.22 -10.80
C GLY A 318 -17.19 4.39 -9.81
N PRO A 319 -18.10 4.41 -8.82
CA PRO A 319 -18.08 5.40 -7.75
C PRO A 319 -16.81 5.34 -6.88
N ALA A 320 -16.26 4.15 -6.65
CA ALA A 320 -15.05 3.96 -5.85
C ALA A 320 -13.81 4.56 -6.56
N GLU A 321 -13.68 4.33 -7.86
CA GLU A 321 -12.69 4.96 -8.73
C GLU A 321 -12.81 6.49 -8.67
N ARG A 322 -14.03 7.03 -8.81
CA ARG A 322 -14.27 8.49 -8.76
C ARG A 322 -13.90 9.10 -7.41
N HIS A 323 -14.21 8.42 -6.31
CA HIS A 323 -13.80 8.87 -4.98
C HIS A 323 -12.28 8.89 -4.86
N LEU A 324 -11.62 7.81 -5.30
CA LEU A 324 -10.16 7.70 -5.27
C LEU A 324 -9.50 8.79 -6.12
N ALA A 325 -10.03 9.09 -7.31
CA ALA A 325 -9.58 10.20 -8.14
C ALA A 325 -9.73 11.55 -7.44
N ALA A 326 -10.91 11.80 -6.86
CA ALA A 326 -11.24 13.06 -6.18
C ALA A 326 -10.32 13.32 -4.97
N VAL A 327 -10.07 12.32 -4.12
CA VAL A 327 -9.19 12.50 -2.96
C VAL A 327 -7.72 12.67 -3.37
N LEU A 328 -7.30 12.05 -4.46
CA LEU A 328 -5.92 12.19 -4.96
C LEU A 328 -5.71 13.45 -5.81
N GLY A 329 -6.79 14.10 -6.26
CA GLY A 329 -6.76 15.31 -7.08
C GLY A 329 -6.43 15.05 -8.55
N VAL A 330 -6.95 13.96 -9.12
CA VAL A 330 -6.73 13.53 -10.53
C VAL A 330 -8.01 13.29 -11.30
#